data_AF-A0AB39XGQ6-F1
#
_entry.id   AF-A0AB39XGQ6-F1
#
_cell.length_a   1.000
_cell.length_b   1.000
_cell.length_c   1.000
_cell.angle_alpha   90.00
_cell.angle_beta   90.00
_cell.angle_gamma   90.00
#
_symmetry.space_group_name_H-M   'P 1'
#
loop_
_entity.id
_entity.type
_entity.pdbx_description
1 polymer ?
#
loop_
_entity_poly.entity_id
_entity_poly.type
_entity_poly.pdbx_seq_one_letter_code
_entity_poly.pdbx_strand_id
1 'polypeptide(L)'
;MIAALRHYDPPSLNDRLRNVQAMTRPLLLEIIDKACRRLPSLAQSERTARLARLIDAEAWADAALALMELELPLWQVRRIAYDEGEWHCAISRERELPDWLDAAVEARHADLALALLSAFIEVQALAMDAPRPSVPSVRPAPDPLYEPVACDNFG
;
A
#
# COMPACT_ATOMS: atom_id res chain seq x y z
N MET A 1 -28.35 10.40 8.38
CA MET A 1 -27.16 10.41 9.25
C MET A 1 -25.94 10.35 8.34
N ILE A 2 -25.18 11.45 8.26
CA ILE A 2 -23.91 11.48 7.53
C ILE A 2 -22.89 10.89 8.49
N ALA A 3 -22.42 9.67 8.23
CA ALA A 3 -21.32 9.09 8.99
C ALA A 3 -20.14 10.06 8.86
N ALA A 4 -19.71 10.63 9.99
CA ALA A 4 -18.49 11.40 10.05
C ALA A 4 -17.38 10.51 9.49
N LEU A 5 -16.87 10.85 8.31
CA LEU A 5 -15.65 10.27 7.75
C LEU A 5 -14.59 10.48 8.82
N ARG A 6 -14.28 9.43 9.58
CA ARG A 6 -13.13 9.43 10.48
C ARG A 6 -11.95 9.84 9.61
N HIS A 7 -11.33 10.96 9.96
CA HIS A 7 -10.19 11.46 9.22
C HIS A 7 -9.10 10.39 9.29
N TYR A 8 -8.93 9.65 8.19
CA TYR A 8 -7.84 8.72 8.05
C TYR A 8 -6.58 9.55 7.86
N ASP A 9 -5.71 9.51 8.87
CA ASP A 9 -4.41 10.16 8.85
C ASP A 9 -3.32 9.07 8.78
N PRO A 10 -2.94 8.62 7.56
CA PRO A 10 -1.96 7.56 7.37
C PRO A 10 -0.63 7.77 8.12
N PRO A 11 -0.05 9.00 8.17
CA PRO A 11 1.14 9.30 8.97
C PRO A 11 1.01 8.88 10.44
N SER A 12 -0.09 9.24 11.12
CA SER A 12 -0.29 8.86 12.54
C SER A 12 -0.43 7.34 12.74
N LEU A 13 -0.96 6.62 11.76
CA LEU A 13 -1.09 5.16 11.84
C LEU A 13 0.29 4.49 11.65
N ASN A 14 1.09 4.96 10.69
CA ASN A 14 2.44 4.45 10.46
C ASN A 14 3.37 4.72 11.66
N ASP A 15 3.32 5.91 12.25
CA ASP A 15 4.08 6.22 13.46
C ASP A 15 3.71 5.30 14.62
N ARG A 16 2.43 4.94 14.75
CA ARG A 16 2.02 3.97 15.75
C ARG A 16 2.56 2.57 15.45
N LEU A 17 2.51 2.10 14.20
CA LEU A 17 3.05 0.77 13.85
C LEU A 17 4.53 0.64 14.20
N ARG A 18 5.32 1.70 14.00
CA ARG A 18 6.76 1.73 14.37
C ARG A 18 7.03 1.52 15.86
N ASN A 19 6.06 1.81 16.73
CA ASN A 19 6.22 1.74 18.18
C ASN A 19 5.62 0.46 18.79
N VAL A 20 4.88 -0.33 18.01
CA VAL A 20 4.26 -1.57 18.48
C VAL A 20 5.25 -2.72 18.33
N GLN A 21 5.39 -3.56 19.35
CA GLN A 21 6.37 -4.65 19.31
C GLN A 21 5.94 -5.84 18.42
N ALA A 22 4.64 -6.15 18.37
CA ALA A 22 4.12 -7.30 17.65
C ALA A 22 2.71 -7.05 17.11
N MET A 23 2.36 -7.73 16.01
CA MET A 23 1.02 -7.65 15.45
C MET A 23 -0.03 -8.28 16.37
N THR A 24 -1.24 -7.71 16.37
CA THR A 24 -2.38 -8.20 17.15
C THR A 24 -3.68 -8.07 16.37
N ARG A 25 -4.68 -8.88 16.70
CA ARG A 25 -6.03 -8.79 16.11
C ARG A 25 -6.62 -7.37 16.20
N PRO A 26 -6.67 -6.69 17.36
CA PRO A 26 -7.28 -5.36 17.44
C PRO A 26 -6.58 -4.34 16.54
N LEU A 27 -5.25 -4.43 16.43
CA LEU A 27 -4.47 -3.56 15.55
C LEU A 27 -4.78 -3.82 14.07
N LEU A 28 -4.85 -5.09 13.65
CA LEU A 28 -5.20 -5.43 12.27
C LEU A 28 -6.62 -4.98 11.89
N LEU A 29 -7.59 -5.16 12.80
CA LEU A 29 -8.96 -4.69 12.58
C LEU A 29 -9.03 -3.16 12.48
N GLU A 30 -8.22 -2.45 13.26
CA GLU A 30 -8.10 -0.99 13.15
C GLU A 30 -7.50 -0.56 11.81
N ILE A 31 -6.45 -1.25 11.33
CA ILE A 31 -5.88 -1.00 10.01
C ILE A 31 -6.94 -1.23 8.93
N ILE A 32 -7.74 -2.30 9.04
CA ILE A 32 -8.83 -2.58 8.12
C ILE A 32 -9.88 -1.44 8.13
N ASP A 33 -10.32 -0.99 9.32
CA ASP A 33 -11.30 0.10 9.44
C ASP A 33 -10.79 1.42 8.82
N LYS A 34 -9.50 1.71 9.00
CA LYS A 34 -8.90 3.00 8.66
C LYS A 34 -8.34 3.07 7.23
N ALA A 35 -7.64 2.03 6.79
CA ALA A 35 -6.84 2.03 5.57
C ALA A 35 -7.49 1.26 4.42
N CYS A 36 -8.46 0.37 4.67
CA CYS A 36 -9.03 -0.49 3.63
C CYS A 36 -10.35 0.08 3.11
N ARG A 37 -10.37 0.44 1.82
CA ARG A 37 -11.55 1.05 1.17
C ARG A 37 -12.28 0.06 0.27
N ARG A 38 -11.61 -1.00 -0.21
CA ARG A 38 -12.16 -2.00 -1.14
C ARG A 38 -12.73 -3.20 -0.40
N LEU A 39 -12.26 -3.49 0.80
CA LEU A 39 -12.69 -4.65 1.57
C LEU A 39 -14.19 -4.64 1.91
N PRO A 40 -14.82 -3.51 2.31
CA PRO A 40 -16.26 -3.48 2.59
C PRO A 40 -17.12 -3.82 1.37
N SER A 41 -16.69 -3.47 0.15
CA SER A 41 -17.42 -3.83 -1.07
C SER A 41 -17.25 -5.29 -1.48
N LEU A 42 -16.25 -5.98 -0.92
CA LEU A 42 -15.93 -7.39 -1.18
C LEU A 42 -16.32 -8.32 -0.02
N ALA A 43 -17.12 -7.85 0.94
CA ALA A 43 -17.40 -8.53 2.21
C ALA A 43 -17.94 -9.98 2.09
N GLN A 44 -18.48 -10.36 0.92
CA GLN A 44 -19.03 -11.70 0.66
C GLN A 44 -18.17 -12.56 -0.29
N SER A 45 -16.93 -12.12 -0.60
CA SER A 45 -16.04 -12.88 -1.49
C SER A 45 -15.29 -13.99 -0.75
N GLU A 46 -14.91 -15.05 -1.46
CA GLU A 46 -14.04 -16.12 -0.95
C GLU A 46 -12.73 -15.56 -0.39
N ARG A 47 -12.19 -14.52 -1.02
CA ARG A 47 -10.95 -13.86 -0.58
C ARG A 47 -11.10 -13.19 0.79
N THR A 48 -12.23 -12.55 1.06
CA THR A 48 -12.53 -11.97 2.38
C THR A 48 -12.72 -13.06 3.43
N ALA A 49 -13.35 -14.19 3.08
CA ALA A 49 -13.46 -15.35 3.97
C ALA A 49 -12.10 -16.01 4.26
N ARG A 50 -11.18 -16.03 3.28
CA ARG A 50 -9.78 -16.44 3.50
C ARG A 50 -9.08 -15.48 4.47
N LEU A 51 -9.22 -14.16 4.28
CA LEU A 51 -8.65 -13.18 5.20
C LEU A 51 -9.15 -13.39 6.63
N ALA A 52 -10.46 -13.55 6.83
CA ALA A 52 -11.03 -13.82 8.16
C ALA A 52 -10.41 -15.06 8.84
N ARG A 53 -10.25 -16.16 8.10
CA ARG A 53 -9.59 -17.37 8.61
C ARG A 53 -8.13 -17.15 9.00
N LEU A 54 -7.39 -16.34 8.24
CA LEU A 54 -6.00 -16.00 8.59
C LEU A 54 -5.94 -15.15 9.87
N ILE A 55 -6.90 -14.24 10.07
CA ILE A 55 -7.02 -13.44 11.30
C ILE A 55 -7.41 -14.33 12.49
N ASP A 56 -8.29 -15.31 12.29
CA ASP A 56 -8.68 -16.30 13.31
C ASP A 56 -7.51 -17.20 13.71
N ALA A 57 -6.65 -17.54 12.76
CA ALA A 57 -5.45 -18.34 12.99
C ALA A 57 -4.23 -17.52 13.48
N GLU A 58 -4.38 -16.20 13.66
CA GLU A 58 -3.27 -15.28 13.98
C GLU A 58 -2.09 -15.34 13.00
N ALA A 59 -2.37 -15.73 11.75
CA ALA A 59 -1.40 -15.80 10.66
C ALA A 59 -1.17 -14.39 10.08
N TRP A 60 -0.53 -13.52 10.87
CA TRP A 60 -0.49 -12.08 10.60
C TRP A 60 0.22 -11.69 9.31
N ALA A 61 1.34 -12.35 8.97
CA ALA A 61 2.05 -12.08 7.72
C ALA A 61 1.20 -12.48 6.51
N ASP A 62 0.58 -13.66 6.53
CA ASP A 62 -0.33 -14.11 5.48
C ASP A 62 -1.57 -13.22 5.36
N ALA A 63 -2.11 -12.77 6.50
CA ALA A 63 -3.24 -11.84 6.53
C ALA A 63 -2.86 -10.49 5.90
N ALA A 64 -1.66 -9.98 6.17
CA ALA A 64 -1.14 -8.75 5.56
C ALA A 64 -0.99 -8.89 4.04
N LEU A 65 -0.43 -10.00 3.56
CA LEU A 65 -0.31 -10.29 2.13
C LEU A 65 -1.69 -10.41 1.45
N ALA A 66 -2.63 -11.13 2.06
CA ALA A 66 -4.00 -11.25 1.56
C ALA A 66 -4.71 -9.88 1.53
N LEU A 67 -4.43 -9.00 2.48
CA LEU A 67 -4.96 -7.64 2.49
C LEU A 67 -4.39 -6.79 1.35
N MET A 68 -3.08 -6.89 1.08
CA MET A 68 -2.45 -6.22 -0.06
C MET A 68 -3.03 -6.68 -1.40
N GLU A 69 -3.26 -7.98 -1.59
CA GLU A 69 -3.89 -8.51 -2.81
C GLU A 69 -5.30 -7.92 -3.06
N LEU A 70 -6.04 -7.64 -1.98
CA LEU A 70 -7.39 -7.09 -2.03
C LEU A 70 -7.39 -5.57 -2.27
N GLU A 71 -6.53 -4.85 -1.56
CA GLU A 71 -6.54 -3.38 -1.54
C GLU A 71 -5.63 -2.75 -2.60
N LEU A 72 -4.53 -3.42 -2.96
CA LEU A 72 -3.47 -2.91 -3.82
C LEU A 72 -3.22 -3.82 -5.04
N PRO A 73 -4.20 -4.08 -5.93
CA PRO A 73 -4.02 -5.08 -7.00
C PRO A 73 -2.99 -4.72 -8.07
N LEU A 74 -2.53 -3.46 -8.10
CA LEU A 74 -1.46 -3.02 -9.01
C LEU A 74 -0.08 -3.04 -8.35
N TRP A 75 -0.01 -3.30 -7.04
CA TRP A 75 1.22 -3.35 -6.28
C TRP A 75 1.53 -4.80 -5.91
N GLN A 76 2.80 -5.14 -5.88
CA GLN A 76 3.30 -6.47 -5.56
C GLN A 76 4.46 -6.38 -4.59
N VAL A 77 4.62 -7.40 -3.75
CA VAL A 77 5.81 -7.52 -2.91
C VAL A 77 7.01 -7.81 -3.82
N ARG A 78 8.00 -6.93 -3.76
CA ARG A 78 9.25 -7.02 -4.51
C ARG A 78 10.31 -7.75 -3.69
N ARG A 79 10.45 -7.38 -2.42
CA ARG A 79 11.49 -7.89 -1.52
C ARG A 79 10.94 -8.08 -0.11
N ILE A 80 11.31 -9.20 0.50
CA ILE A 80 11.25 -9.44 1.94
C ILE A 80 12.64 -9.92 2.33
N ALA A 81 13.33 -9.15 3.15
CA ALA A 81 14.66 -9.49 3.66
C ALA A 81 14.68 -9.32 5.17
N TYR A 82 15.48 -10.13 5.86
CA TYR A 82 15.75 -9.95 7.27
C TYR A 82 17.21 -9.53 7.42
N ASP A 83 17.43 -8.36 7.99
CA ASP A 83 18.76 -7.79 8.18
C ASP A 83 18.81 -6.98 9.49
N GLU A 84 19.94 -7.04 10.19
CA GLU A 84 20.18 -6.30 11.45
C GLU A 84 19.07 -6.38 12.52
N GLY A 85 18.32 -7.49 12.56
CA GLY A 85 17.23 -7.66 13.54
C GLY A 85 15.85 -7.19 13.04
N GLU A 86 15.76 -6.63 11.84
CA GLU A 86 14.54 -6.10 11.25
C GLU A 86 14.18 -6.81 9.94
N TRP A 87 12.88 -6.91 9.69
CA TRP A 87 12.35 -7.23 8.38
C TRP A 87 12.29 -5.98 7.53
N HIS A 88 12.82 -6.05 6.31
CA HIS A 88 12.73 -5.03 5.28
C HIS A 88 11.77 -5.51 4.18
N CYS A 89 10.66 -4.81 4.00
CA CYS A 89 9.64 -5.12 3.00
C CYS A 89 9.59 -4.00 1.96
N ALA A 90 9.71 -4.36 0.69
CA ALA A 90 9.56 -3.44 -0.44
C ALA A 90 8.38 -3.85 -1.32
N ILE A 91 7.52 -2.90 -1.66
CA ILE A 91 6.34 -3.09 -2.51
C ILE A 91 6.48 -2.19 -3.73
N SER A 92 6.19 -2.73 -4.93
CA SER A 92 6.35 -2.01 -6.19
C SER A 92 5.22 -2.33 -7.17
N ARG A 93 4.94 -1.40 -8.09
CA ARG A 93 4.08 -1.62 -9.27
C ARG A 93 4.85 -2.16 -10.47
N GLU A 94 6.16 -1.99 -10.50
CA GLU A 94 7.06 -2.24 -11.63
C GLU A 94 8.21 -3.16 -11.19
N ARG A 95 7.87 -4.33 -10.62
CA ARG A 95 8.82 -5.30 -10.03
C ARG A 95 9.99 -5.68 -10.96
N GLU A 96 9.74 -5.73 -12.27
CA GLU A 96 10.75 -6.11 -13.27
C GLU A 96 11.78 -5.00 -13.54
N LEU A 97 11.55 -3.76 -13.09
CA LEU A 97 12.50 -2.68 -13.25
C LEU A 97 13.65 -2.79 -12.27
N PRO A 98 14.86 -2.35 -12.64
CA PRO A 98 15.97 -2.18 -11.70
C PRO A 98 15.61 -1.24 -10.54
N ASP A 99 16.22 -1.44 -9.37
CA ASP A 99 15.92 -0.65 -8.16
C ASP A 99 16.06 0.87 -8.36
N TRP A 100 17.02 1.30 -9.19
CA TRP A 100 17.25 2.73 -9.48
C TRP A 100 16.17 3.38 -10.35
N LEU A 101 15.34 2.59 -11.03
CA LEU A 101 14.26 3.04 -11.88
C LEU A 101 12.88 2.77 -11.27
N ASP A 102 12.81 1.89 -10.28
CA ASP A 102 11.58 1.53 -9.59
C ASP A 102 11.25 2.53 -8.46
N ALA A 103 10.00 2.98 -8.43
CA ALA A 103 9.44 3.75 -7.32
C ALA A 103 8.86 2.81 -6.26
N ALA A 104 9.71 1.92 -5.72
CA ALA A 104 9.32 0.99 -4.66
C ALA A 104 9.07 1.73 -3.34
N VAL A 105 8.07 1.28 -2.60
CA VAL A 105 7.79 1.73 -1.24
C VAL A 105 8.39 0.74 -0.27
N GLU A 106 9.24 1.22 0.62
CA GLU A 106 9.94 0.39 1.61
C GLU A 106 9.50 0.72 3.03
N ALA A 107 9.34 -0.33 3.83
CA ALA A 107 9.18 -0.21 5.27
C ALA A 107 9.94 -1.31 6.00
N ARG A 108 10.26 -1.05 7.27
CA ARG A 108 11.00 -1.99 8.11
C ARG A 108 10.44 -2.06 9.52
N HIS A 109 10.54 -3.24 10.12
CA HIS A 109 10.11 -3.51 11.48
C HIS A 109 10.67 -4.83 12.00
N ALA A 110 10.87 -4.98 13.31
CA ALA A 110 11.31 -6.25 13.93
C ALA A 110 10.33 -7.43 13.72
N ASP A 111 9.04 -7.11 13.51
CA ASP A 111 7.95 -8.04 13.20
C ASP A 111 7.60 -7.95 11.70
N LEU A 112 7.54 -9.09 11.02
CA LEU A 112 7.31 -9.16 9.57
C LEU A 112 5.95 -8.59 9.16
N ALA A 113 4.90 -8.88 9.91
CA ALA A 113 3.56 -8.40 9.57
C ALA A 113 3.47 -6.87 9.71
N LEU A 114 4.13 -6.31 10.73
CA LEU A 114 4.26 -4.86 10.90
C LEU A 114 5.10 -4.22 9.79
N ALA A 115 6.18 -4.84 9.32
CA ALA A 115 6.95 -4.35 8.19
C ALA A 115 6.12 -4.31 6.90
N LEU A 116 5.37 -5.39 6.62
CA LEU A 116 4.45 -5.46 5.49
C LEU A 116 3.34 -4.40 5.59
N LEU A 117 2.66 -4.29 6.74
CA LEU A 117 1.54 -3.38 6.93
C LEU A 117 1.96 -1.91 6.92
N SER A 118 3.18 -1.59 7.35
CA SER A 118 3.74 -0.24 7.25
C SER A 118 3.94 0.18 5.79
N ALA A 119 4.49 -0.71 4.95
CA ALA A 119 4.63 -0.45 3.52
C ALA A 119 3.24 -0.35 2.84
N PHE A 120 2.28 -1.17 3.24
CA PHE A 120 0.89 -1.09 2.78
C PHE A 120 0.25 0.28 3.07
N ILE A 121 0.38 0.80 4.30
CA ILE A 121 -0.18 2.11 4.69
C ILE A 121 0.49 3.23 3.91
N GLU A 122 1.81 3.16 3.73
CA GLU A 122 2.56 4.16 2.96
C GLU A 122 2.09 4.20 1.49
N VAL A 123 1.86 3.04 0.87
CA VAL A 123 1.24 2.96 -0.46
C VAL A 123 -0.16 3.58 -0.48
N GLN A 124 -0.98 3.31 0.55
CA GLN A 124 -2.32 3.91 0.65
C GLN A 124 -2.27 5.43 0.80
N ALA A 125 -1.27 5.96 1.50
CA ALA A 125 -1.01 7.40 1.64
C ALA A 125 -0.64 8.02 0.29
N LEU A 126 0.29 7.42 -0.45
CA LEU A 126 0.65 7.84 -1.81
C LEU A 126 -0.56 7.86 -2.75
N ALA A 127 -1.46 6.88 -2.62
CA ALA A 127 -2.68 6.83 -3.42
C ALA A 127 -3.72 7.91 -3.04
N MET A 128 -3.63 8.49 -1.84
CA MET A 128 -4.46 9.63 -1.41
C MET A 128 -3.92 10.96 -1.90
N ASP A 129 -2.60 11.12 -1.90
CA ASP A 129 -1.93 12.35 -2.32
C ASP A 129 -1.83 12.48 -3.84
N ALA A 130 -1.95 11.36 -4.57
CA ALA A 130 -1.99 11.39 -6.03
C ALA A 130 -3.18 12.24 -6.53
N PRO A 131 -2.96 13.33 -7.28
CA PRO A 131 -4.04 14.12 -7.84
C PRO A 131 -4.89 13.19 -8.71
N ARG A 132 -6.20 13.10 -8.44
CA ARG A 132 -7.12 12.39 -9.34
C ARG A 132 -7.23 13.22 -10.61
N PRO A 133 -6.64 12.81 -11.73
CA PRO A 133 -6.85 13.55 -12.96
C PRO A 133 -8.32 13.38 -13.34
N SER A 134 -8.98 14.47 -13.71
CA SER A 134 -10.35 14.47 -14.25
C SER A 134 -10.45 13.75 -15.60
N VAL A 135 -9.31 13.33 -16.15
CA VAL A 135 -9.15 12.57 -17.39
C VAL A 135 -8.19 11.39 -17.16
N PRO A 136 -8.33 10.27 -17.88
CA PRO A 136 -7.36 9.18 -17.81
C PRO A 136 -5.95 9.66 -18.12
N SER A 137 -4.97 9.36 -17.25
CA SER A 137 -3.55 9.59 -17.54
C SER A 137 -3.08 8.56 -18.57
N VAL A 138 -3.11 8.94 -19.84
CA VAL A 138 -2.46 8.16 -20.91
C VAL A 138 -0.97 8.51 -20.86
N ARG A 139 -0.09 7.52 -20.62
CA ARG A 139 1.35 7.72 -20.88
C ARG A 139 1.48 8.13 -22.35
N PRO A 140 2.10 9.27 -22.70
CA PRO A 140 2.29 9.63 -24.09
C PRO A 140 3.03 8.48 -24.78
N ALA A 141 2.37 7.82 -25.73
CA ALA A 141 3.11 6.99 -26.67
C ALA A 141 4.02 7.95 -27.43
N PRO A 142 5.33 7.68 -27.53
CA PRO A 142 6.20 8.47 -28.40
C PRO A 142 5.72 8.22 -29.83
N ASP A 143 4.87 9.10 -30.33
CA ASP A 143 4.54 9.18 -31.74
C ASP A 143 5.81 9.67 -32.45
N PRO A 144 6.41 8.90 -33.38
CA PRO A 144 7.60 9.31 -34.10
C PRO A 144 7.40 10.59 -34.94
N LEU A 145 6.16 11.07 -35.08
CA LEU A 145 5.82 12.32 -35.77
C LEU A 145 5.57 13.50 -34.82
N TYR A 146 5.69 13.32 -33.51
CA TYR A 146 5.48 14.37 -32.52
C TYR A 146 6.81 14.93 -32.02
N GLU A 147 7.14 16.14 -32.47
CA GLU A 147 8.28 16.92 -31.96
C GLU A 147 7.75 18.02 -31.03
N PRO A 148 7.94 17.91 -29.70
CA PRO A 148 7.48 18.94 -28.77
C PRO A 148 8.32 20.21 -28.94
N VAL A 149 7.66 21.32 -29.29
CA VAL A 149 8.30 22.63 -29.38
C VAL A 149 8.35 23.26 -27.99
N ALA A 150 9.56 23.51 -27.48
CA ALA A 150 9.77 24.23 -26.24
C ALA A 150 9.42 25.72 -26.45
N CYS A 151 8.25 26.13 -26.01
CA CYS A 151 7.90 27.55 -25.90
C CYS A 151 8.45 28.11 -24.58
N ASP A 152 9.77 28.31 -24.50
CA ASP A 152 10.34 29.09 -23.42
C ASP A 152 9.94 30.56 -23.62
N ASN A 153 8.96 31.03 -22.84
CA ASN A 153 8.54 32.42 -22.85
C ASN A 153 9.41 33.20 -21.85
N PHE A 154 10.60 33.63 -22.29
CA PHE A 154 11.41 34.56 -21.50
C PHE A 154 10.82 35.96 -21.62
N GLY A 155 10.22 36.45 -20.53
CA GLY A 155 9.77 37.82 -20.35
C GLY A 155 10.17 38.33 -18.97
#